data_AF-A0A118HXQ6-F1
#
_entry.id   AF-A0A118HXQ6-F1
#
_cell.length_a   1.000
_cell.length_b   1.000
_cell.length_c   1.000
_cell.angle_alpha   90.00
_cell.angle_beta   90.00
_cell.angle_gamma   90.00
#
_symmetry.space_group_name_H-M   'P 1'
#
loop_
_entity.id
_entity.type
_entity.pdbx_description
1 polymer ?
#
loop_
_entity_poly.entity_id
_entity_poly.type
_entity_poly.pdbx_seq_one_letter_code
_entity_poly.pdbx_strand_id
1 'polypeptide(L)'
;MRWRASSLRTVLMNKEEMEWITQNLFVGNRLSAGEVVSADGSTRIDLRNIRSPIVVFASWGDNITPPQQALYWIPDLYDSVDAIRCNEQTIVYCLNDRIGHLGIFVSAGVAKKEHAELISALDLIDVLPPGLYEAVIEDTQPDLPGLEFVAGRYLIRFEAREISDILALGDGRDGERTFEVVKRVAEINQGAYDKFVSPWVRAASNPWTAAWARLMNPARVERWAISNLNPWALPLELTADAVRTWRQAASPENPLVKGENQVSQAIVSGLEGYQAWRDGAVEILFRAIYESPWLASLVGLKEGSVQRRTNETASWFEEEFKRLKRLELETWFENGTLLDGAMRLIIYCGRDLRVVDERPFNAMRELMRESGLDAQIGLSDLKQVTKRQTFLVLLDEERALAGLPRLLVRESDRRRALDVAYALAATVGEIAPAERARFDRVAEVLGLAPRARRATKSTESA
;
A
#
# COMPACT_ATOMS: atom_id res chain seq x y z
N MET A 1 12.79 21.65 20.11
CA MET A 1 11.82 22.35 19.24
C MET A 1 10.44 22.28 19.88
N ARG A 2 9.96 23.39 20.45
CA ARG A 2 8.56 23.51 20.89
C ARG A 2 7.70 23.57 19.62
N TRP A 3 6.92 22.54 19.35
CA TRP A 3 5.90 22.57 18.32
C TRP A 3 4.87 23.63 18.71
N ARG A 4 5.02 24.86 18.19
CA ARG A 4 3.93 25.82 18.15
C ARG A 4 2.92 25.24 17.17
N ALA A 5 1.77 24.82 17.67
CA ALA A 5 0.57 24.50 16.89
C ALA A 5 -0.02 25.77 16.25
N SER A 6 0.81 26.54 15.55
CA SER A 6 0.37 27.66 14.73
C SER A 6 0.08 27.13 13.33
N SER A 7 -1.21 27.10 12.97
CA SER A 7 -1.75 26.79 11.63
C SER A 7 -2.16 25.33 11.35
N LEU A 8 -2.99 24.73 12.21
CA LEU A 8 -4.10 23.92 11.67
C LEU A 8 -5.17 24.91 11.22
N ARG A 9 -5.09 25.43 9.99
CA ARG A 9 -6.25 26.10 9.39
C ARG A 9 -7.33 25.05 9.29
N THR A 10 -8.37 25.17 10.12
CA THR A 10 -9.59 24.39 9.92
C THR A 10 -10.13 24.78 8.56
N VAL A 11 -10.02 23.89 7.58
CA VAL A 11 -10.61 24.11 6.26
C VAL A 11 -12.12 24.06 6.47
N LEU A 12 -12.79 25.19 6.27
CA LEU A 12 -14.25 25.23 6.23
C LEU A 12 -14.65 24.84 4.82
N MET A 13 -15.17 23.62 4.66
CA MET A 13 -15.75 23.20 3.39
C MET A 13 -17.15 23.79 3.25
N ASN A 14 -17.51 24.19 2.03
CA ASN A 14 -18.87 24.60 1.71
C ASN A 14 -19.76 23.36 1.42
N LYS A 15 -21.07 23.57 1.21
CA LYS A 15 -22.00 22.47 0.94
C LYS A 15 -21.57 21.67 -0.30
N GLU A 16 -21.23 22.35 -1.39
CA GLU A 16 -20.91 21.72 -2.67
C GLU A 16 -19.67 20.84 -2.56
N GLU A 17 -18.65 21.28 -1.83
CA GLU A 17 -17.44 20.51 -1.56
C GLU A 17 -17.74 19.26 -0.71
N MET A 18 -18.50 19.41 0.38
CA MET A 18 -18.89 18.28 1.23
C MET A 18 -19.74 17.25 0.47
N GLU A 19 -20.69 17.73 -0.32
CA GLU A 19 -21.57 16.90 -1.14
C GLU A 19 -20.76 16.19 -2.23
N TRP A 20 -19.87 16.90 -2.93
CA TRP A 20 -19.00 16.31 -3.94
C TRP A 20 -18.12 15.23 -3.34
N ILE A 21 -17.47 15.47 -2.19
CA ILE A 21 -16.65 14.47 -1.49
C ILE A 21 -17.49 13.24 -1.13
N THR A 22 -18.65 13.44 -0.50
CA THR A 22 -19.50 12.34 -0.03
C THR A 22 -20.01 11.49 -1.20
N GLN A 23 -20.54 12.14 -2.24
CA GLN A 23 -21.17 11.47 -3.39
C GLN A 23 -20.17 10.83 -4.36
N ASN A 24 -18.93 11.33 -4.43
CA ASN A 24 -17.93 10.82 -5.37
C ASN A 24 -16.90 9.89 -4.72
N LEU A 25 -16.55 10.08 -3.44
CA LEU A 25 -15.49 9.30 -2.79
C LEU A 25 -16.02 8.21 -1.85
N PHE A 26 -17.17 8.41 -1.21
CA PHE A 26 -17.68 7.46 -0.20
C PHE A 26 -18.81 6.57 -0.72
N VAL A 27 -19.55 7.00 -1.74
CA VAL A 27 -20.72 6.27 -2.22
C VAL A 27 -20.47 5.68 -3.61
N GLY A 28 -20.52 4.35 -3.71
CA GLY A 28 -20.60 3.63 -4.98
C GLY A 28 -19.32 3.54 -5.79
N ASN A 29 -18.14 3.54 -5.14
CA ASN A 29 -16.83 3.24 -5.72
C ASN A 29 -16.52 4.03 -7.01
N ARG A 30 -16.96 5.28 -7.09
CA ARG A 30 -16.83 6.09 -8.31
C ARG A 30 -15.37 6.40 -8.65
N LEU A 31 -14.49 6.44 -7.65
CA LEU A 31 -13.05 6.63 -7.85
C LEU A 31 -12.42 5.44 -8.58
N SER A 32 -12.68 4.20 -8.14
CA SER A 32 -12.18 3.01 -8.84
C SER A 32 -12.90 2.78 -10.17
N ALA A 33 -14.16 3.23 -10.32
CA ALA A 33 -14.83 3.24 -11.62
C ALA A 33 -14.29 4.33 -12.59
N GLY A 34 -13.39 5.21 -12.12
CA GLY A 34 -12.89 6.35 -12.88
C GLY A 34 -13.99 7.34 -13.26
N GLU A 35 -15.09 7.41 -12.52
CA GLU A 35 -16.23 8.32 -12.79
C GLU A 35 -16.07 9.69 -12.13
N VAL A 36 -15.00 9.87 -11.36
CA VAL A 36 -14.72 11.12 -10.66
C VAL A 36 -14.10 12.11 -11.64
N VAL A 37 -14.71 13.28 -11.73
CA VAL A 37 -14.20 14.41 -12.50
C VAL A 37 -13.94 15.55 -11.53
N SER A 38 -12.85 16.28 -11.75
CA SER A 38 -12.54 17.52 -11.03
C SER A 38 -13.74 18.47 -11.03
N ALA A 39 -13.84 19.34 -10.01
CA ALA A 39 -14.97 20.25 -9.81
C ALA A 39 -15.23 21.19 -11.01
N ASP A 40 -14.19 21.47 -11.81
CA ASP A 40 -14.24 22.26 -13.04
C ASP A 40 -14.61 21.46 -14.30
N GLY A 41 -14.79 20.13 -14.18
CA GLY A 41 -15.13 19.25 -15.30
C GLY A 41 -13.97 18.93 -16.25
N SER A 42 -12.78 19.50 -16.03
CA SER A 42 -11.68 19.47 -17.01
C SER A 42 -10.88 18.17 -17.00
N THR A 43 -10.76 17.56 -15.82
CA THR A 43 -9.85 16.44 -15.59
C THR A 43 -10.60 15.27 -14.98
N ARG A 44 -10.60 14.15 -15.70
CA ARG A 44 -11.07 12.85 -15.19
C ARG A 44 -9.99 12.26 -14.29
N ILE A 45 -10.35 11.93 -13.05
CA ILE A 45 -9.45 11.29 -12.09
C ILE A 45 -9.50 9.79 -12.36
N ASP A 46 -8.38 9.26 -12.85
CA ASP A 46 -8.21 7.83 -13.12
C ASP A 46 -6.91 7.37 -12.45
N LEU A 47 -7.02 6.38 -11.55
CA LEU A 47 -5.88 5.85 -10.81
C LEU A 47 -4.85 5.17 -11.76
N ARG A 48 -5.26 4.75 -12.97
CA ARG A 48 -4.37 4.20 -13.99
C ARG A 48 -3.40 5.23 -14.59
N ASN A 49 -3.65 6.52 -14.37
CA ASN A 49 -2.78 7.60 -14.81
C ASN A 49 -1.61 7.88 -13.84
N ILE A 50 -1.62 7.27 -12.64
CA ILE A 50 -0.54 7.45 -11.67
C ILE A 50 0.70 6.69 -12.14
N ARG A 51 1.81 7.41 -12.38
CA ARG A 51 3.10 6.84 -12.83
C ARG A 51 4.15 6.67 -11.73
N SER A 52 3.90 7.22 -10.55
CA SER A 52 4.68 6.92 -9.34
C SER A 52 4.23 5.60 -8.72
N PRO A 53 5.10 4.89 -8.00
CA PRO A 53 4.67 3.72 -7.22
C PRO A 53 3.53 4.09 -6.27
N ILE A 54 2.54 3.21 -6.17
CA ILE A 54 1.42 3.34 -5.23
C ILE A 54 1.73 2.45 -4.04
N VAL A 55 1.83 3.04 -2.85
CA VAL A 55 2.07 2.31 -1.59
C VAL A 55 0.80 2.34 -0.75
N VAL A 56 0.27 1.17 -0.40
CA VAL A 56 -0.95 1.03 0.39
C VAL A 56 -0.63 0.39 1.73
N PHE A 57 -1.07 1.03 2.82
CA PHE A 57 -0.97 0.50 4.16
C PHE A 57 -2.34 -0.01 4.58
N ALA A 58 -2.40 -1.28 4.99
CA ALA A 58 -3.61 -1.85 5.53
C ALA A 58 -3.31 -2.68 6.77
N SER A 59 -4.29 -2.77 7.66
CA SER A 59 -4.16 -3.61 8.84
C SER A 59 -5.44 -4.33 9.19
N TRP A 60 -5.30 -5.57 9.63
CA TRP A 60 -6.38 -6.37 10.22
C TRP A 60 -6.88 -5.81 11.56
N GLY A 61 -6.09 -4.98 12.24
CA GLY A 61 -6.54 -4.23 13.42
C GLY A 61 -7.41 -3.02 13.08
N ASP A 62 -7.51 -2.63 11.80
CA ASP A 62 -8.29 -1.49 11.34
C ASP A 62 -9.75 -1.89 11.06
N ASN A 63 -10.63 -1.59 12.02
CA ASN A 63 -12.07 -1.81 11.91
C ASN A 63 -12.80 -0.75 11.06
N ILE A 64 -12.10 0.29 10.57
CA ILE A 64 -12.68 1.36 9.74
C ILE A 64 -12.37 1.12 8.25
N THR A 65 -11.13 0.74 7.94
CA THR A 65 -10.64 0.43 6.59
C THR A 65 -9.81 -0.86 6.61
N PRO A 66 -10.46 -2.03 6.75
CA PRO A 66 -9.75 -3.31 6.76
C PRO A 66 -9.11 -3.60 5.38
N PRO A 67 -8.21 -4.61 5.27
CA PRO A 67 -7.43 -4.83 4.05
C PRO A 67 -8.25 -4.96 2.77
N GLN A 68 -9.43 -5.57 2.84
CA GLN A 68 -10.32 -5.68 1.68
C GLN A 68 -10.75 -4.29 1.20
N GLN A 69 -11.20 -3.42 2.10
CA GLN A 69 -11.64 -2.07 1.77
C GLN A 69 -10.48 -1.20 1.26
N ALA A 70 -9.26 -1.42 1.76
CA ALA A 70 -8.07 -0.69 1.32
C ALA A 70 -7.55 -1.15 -0.04
N LEU A 71 -7.79 -2.41 -0.45
CA LEU A 71 -7.13 -3.03 -1.61
C LEU A 71 -8.07 -3.38 -2.76
N TYR A 72 -9.39 -3.51 -2.55
CA TYR A 72 -10.31 -4.01 -3.59
C TYR A 72 -10.49 -3.08 -4.80
N TRP A 73 -10.04 -1.83 -4.71
CA TRP A 73 -9.93 -0.95 -5.88
C TRP A 73 -8.96 -1.48 -6.94
N ILE A 74 -7.99 -2.33 -6.56
CA ILE A 74 -7.05 -2.98 -7.49
C ILE A 74 -7.79 -3.96 -8.41
N PRO A 75 -8.48 -5.01 -7.89
CA PRO A 75 -9.29 -5.89 -8.74
C PRO A 75 -10.47 -5.20 -9.43
N ASP A 76 -10.91 -4.01 -8.97
CA ASP A 76 -11.92 -3.21 -9.69
C ASP A 76 -11.36 -2.54 -10.95
N LEU A 77 -10.07 -2.20 -10.95
CA LEU A 77 -9.40 -1.50 -12.05
C LEU A 77 -8.68 -2.43 -13.02
N TYR A 78 -8.17 -3.56 -12.52
CA TYR A 78 -7.30 -4.45 -13.28
C TYR A 78 -7.82 -5.89 -13.21
N ASP A 79 -8.07 -6.48 -14.37
CA ASP A 79 -8.46 -7.89 -14.47
C ASP A 79 -7.29 -8.84 -14.17
N SER A 80 -6.04 -8.38 -14.29
CA SER A 80 -4.82 -9.16 -14.09
C SER A 80 -3.63 -8.29 -13.72
N VAL A 81 -2.58 -8.91 -13.16
CA VAL A 81 -1.29 -8.23 -12.93
C VAL A 81 -0.65 -7.79 -14.24
N ASP A 82 -0.92 -8.48 -15.35
CA ASP A 82 -0.46 -8.06 -16.66
C ASP A 82 -1.10 -6.75 -17.10
N ALA A 83 -2.35 -6.44 -16.70
CA ALA A 83 -2.94 -5.12 -16.94
C ALA A 83 -2.22 -4.01 -16.13
N ILE A 84 -1.84 -4.30 -14.88
CA ILE A 84 -1.02 -3.38 -14.04
C ILE A 84 0.34 -3.14 -14.70
N ARG A 85 0.99 -4.21 -15.15
CA ARG A 85 2.26 -4.16 -15.88
C ARG A 85 2.13 -3.35 -17.16
N CYS A 86 1.12 -3.60 -17.98
CA CYS A 86 0.90 -2.85 -19.21
C CYS A 86 0.66 -1.36 -18.94
N ASN A 87 -0.02 -1.00 -17.86
CA ASN A 87 -0.15 0.40 -17.44
C ASN A 87 1.11 0.97 -16.78
N GLU A 88 2.19 0.19 -16.71
CA GLU A 88 3.50 0.58 -16.19
C GLU A 88 3.45 1.02 -14.72
N GLN A 89 2.55 0.41 -13.94
CA GLN A 89 2.34 0.76 -12.54
C GLN A 89 3.01 -0.23 -11.61
N THR A 90 3.55 0.29 -10.52
CA THR A 90 4.09 -0.50 -9.41
C THR A 90 3.17 -0.26 -8.22
N ILE A 91 2.50 -1.31 -7.75
CA ILE A 91 1.62 -1.25 -6.60
C ILE A 91 2.23 -2.12 -5.50
N VAL A 92 2.48 -1.51 -4.35
CA VAL A 92 3.04 -2.17 -3.17
C VAL A 92 2.03 -2.03 -2.04
N TYR A 93 1.69 -3.12 -1.37
CA TYR A 93 0.87 -3.07 -0.17
C TYR A 93 1.57 -3.71 1.02
N CYS A 94 1.34 -3.21 2.22
CA CYS A 94 1.84 -3.76 3.47
C CYS A 94 0.65 -4.15 4.35
N LEU A 95 0.65 -5.38 4.86
CA LEU A 95 -0.35 -5.87 5.81
C LEU A 95 0.23 -5.95 7.21
N ASN A 96 -0.50 -5.38 8.17
CA ASN A 96 -0.20 -5.57 9.58
C ASN A 96 -1.35 -6.31 10.29
N ASP A 97 -1.05 -7.24 11.20
CA ASP A 97 -2.07 -8.03 11.87
C ASP A 97 -2.81 -7.34 13.02
N ARG A 98 -2.22 -6.29 13.63
CA ARG A 98 -2.64 -5.80 14.96
C ARG A 98 -2.88 -4.30 15.06
N ILE A 99 -2.41 -3.50 14.11
CA ILE A 99 -2.44 -2.04 14.23
C ILE A 99 -3.85 -1.50 13.88
N GLY A 100 -4.48 -0.75 14.78
CA GLY A 100 -5.72 -0.05 14.45
C GLY A 100 -5.53 1.15 13.51
N HIS A 101 -6.60 1.64 12.88
CA HIS A 101 -6.58 2.77 11.92
C HIS A 101 -5.65 3.93 12.33
N LEU A 102 -5.81 4.42 13.56
CA LEU A 102 -5.02 5.53 14.12
C LEU A 102 -3.56 5.14 14.40
N GLY A 103 -3.30 3.87 14.68
CA GLY A 103 -1.95 3.35 14.89
C GLY A 103 -1.09 3.42 13.64
N ILE A 104 -1.72 3.26 12.45
CA ILE A 104 -1.04 3.38 11.15
C ILE A 104 -0.54 4.83 10.93
N PHE A 105 -1.30 5.84 11.35
CA PHE A 105 -0.97 7.25 11.03
C PHE A 105 -0.35 8.06 12.19
N VAL A 106 -0.58 7.67 13.45
CA VAL A 106 -0.31 8.54 14.61
C VAL A 106 0.55 7.85 15.69
N SER A 107 0.72 6.52 15.66
CA SER A 107 1.48 5.82 16.71
C SER A 107 2.99 5.99 16.54
N ALA A 108 3.61 6.86 17.34
CA ALA A 108 5.05 7.13 17.30
C ALA A 108 5.95 5.89 17.57
N GLY A 109 5.43 4.82 18.18
CA GLY A 109 6.19 3.61 18.49
C GLY A 109 6.13 2.55 17.40
N VAL A 110 4.94 2.28 16.85
CA VAL A 110 4.72 1.22 15.86
C VAL A 110 4.82 1.75 14.43
N ALA A 111 4.32 2.97 14.16
CA ALA A 111 4.52 3.64 12.88
C ALA A 111 6.01 3.89 12.60
N LYS A 112 6.86 3.98 13.63
CA LYS A 112 8.31 4.12 13.45
C LYS A 112 8.96 2.88 12.86
N LYS A 113 8.46 1.67 13.13
CA LYS A 113 8.98 0.44 12.52
C LYS A 113 8.66 0.43 11.02
N GLU A 114 7.37 0.42 10.68
CA GLU A 114 6.95 0.22 9.28
C GLU A 114 7.25 1.42 8.40
N HIS A 115 7.10 2.64 8.89
CA HIS A 115 7.40 3.82 8.09
C HIS A 115 8.90 4.03 7.92
N ALA A 116 9.75 3.79 8.92
CA ALA A 116 11.19 3.99 8.75
C ALA A 116 11.77 3.03 7.70
N GLU A 117 11.29 1.78 7.69
CA GLU A 117 11.77 0.77 6.76
C GLU A 117 11.19 0.93 5.36
N LEU A 118 9.94 1.37 5.22
CA LEU A 118 9.43 1.75 3.90
C LEU A 118 10.10 3.03 3.39
N ILE A 119 10.48 3.96 4.26
CA ILE A 119 11.28 5.14 3.89
C ILE A 119 12.68 4.73 3.43
N SER A 120 13.35 3.80 4.13
CA SER A 120 14.66 3.29 3.70
C SER A 120 14.56 2.51 2.39
N ALA A 121 13.42 1.87 2.13
CA ALA A 121 13.13 1.14 0.91
C ALA A 121 12.53 1.96 -0.24
N LEU A 122 12.33 3.28 -0.09
CA LEU A 122 11.71 4.12 -1.14
C LEU A 122 12.48 4.06 -2.46
N ASP A 123 13.82 4.08 -2.39
CA ASP A 123 14.69 3.97 -3.57
C ASP A 123 14.48 2.63 -4.29
N LEU A 124 14.29 1.55 -3.53
CA LEU A 124 14.01 0.22 -4.08
C LEU A 124 12.61 0.16 -4.69
N ILE A 125 11.60 0.67 -3.99
CA ILE A 125 10.22 0.75 -4.48
C ILE A 125 10.14 1.53 -5.80
N ASP A 126 10.95 2.58 -5.97
CA ASP A 126 10.96 3.36 -7.20
C ASP A 126 11.57 2.61 -8.39
N VAL A 127 12.47 1.67 -8.14
CA VAL A 127 13.14 0.84 -9.16
C VAL A 127 12.43 -0.51 -9.37
N LEU A 128 11.51 -0.90 -8.50
CA LEU A 128 10.73 -2.13 -8.64
C LEU A 128 10.06 -2.21 -10.01
N PRO A 129 10.12 -3.38 -10.68
CA PRO A 129 9.44 -3.55 -11.94
C PRO A 129 7.92 -3.38 -11.78
N PRO A 130 7.21 -2.88 -12.81
CA PRO A 130 5.75 -2.79 -12.78
C PRO A 130 5.11 -4.13 -12.38
N GLY A 131 4.10 -4.07 -11.54
CA GLY A 131 3.47 -5.25 -10.94
C GLY A 131 2.79 -4.96 -9.61
N LEU A 132 2.33 -6.03 -8.97
CA LEU A 132 1.68 -6.04 -7.67
C LEU A 132 2.56 -6.78 -6.66
N TYR A 133 2.87 -6.13 -5.55
CA TYR A 133 3.77 -6.67 -4.53
C TYR A 133 3.22 -6.49 -3.11
N GLU A 134 3.44 -7.50 -2.28
CA GLU A 134 3.31 -7.41 -0.83
C GLU A 134 4.66 -7.09 -0.20
N ALA A 135 4.74 -5.98 0.54
CA ALA A 135 5.87 -5.65 1.39
C ALA A 135 5.78 -6.45 2.69
N VAL A 136 6.64 -7.45 2.83
CA VAL A 136 6.80 -8.28 4.02
C VAL A 136 8.00 -7.75 4.81
N ILE A 137 7.77 -7.36 6.06
CA ILE A 137 8.79 -6.78 6.95
C ILE A 137 9.11 -7.78 8.07
N GLU A 138 10.32 -8.35 8.01
CA GLU A 138 10.81 -9.36 8.96
C GLU A 138 11.86 -8.77 9.92
N ASP A 139 12.01 -9.33 11.12
CA ASP A 139 13.06 -8.92 12.08
C ASP A 139 14.38 -9.59 11.68
N THR A 140 15.48 -8.83 11.63
CA THR A 140 16.78 -9.39 11.28
C THR A 140 17.32 -10.22 12.44
N GLN A 141 17.80 -11.43 12.12
CA GLN A 141 18.49 -12.29 13.08
C GLN A 141 20.01 -12.16 12.89
N PRO A 142 20.83 -12.32 13.95
CA PRO A 142 22.28 -12.12 13.87
C PRO A 142 23.02 -13.06 12.90
N ASP A 143 22.41 -14.18 12.54
CA ASP A 143 22.91 -15.22 11.63
C ASP A 143 22.37 -15.08 10.19
N LEU A 144 21.55 -14.05 9.92
CA LEU A 144 20.97 -13.83 8.60
C LEU A 144 22.06 -13.47 7.56
N PRO A 145 22.12 -14.15 6.40
CA PRO A 145 23.08 -13.82 5.35
C PRO A 145 22.90 -12.40 4.81
N GLY A 146 24.00 -11.68 4.54
CA GLY A 146 23.95 -10.36 3.91
C GLY A 146 23.43 -9.24 4.80
N LEU A 147 23.51 -9.39 6.14
CA LEU A 147 23.17 -8.36 7.12
C LEU A 147 23.88 -7.03 6.87
N GLU A 148 25.08 -7.05 6.29
CA GLU A 148 25.84 -5.85 5.92
C GLU A 148 25.13 -4.96 4.89
N PHE A 149 24.16 -5.52 4.15
CA PHE A 149 23.37 -4.81 3.15
C PHE A 149 21.99 -4.37 3.66
N VAL A 150 21.68 -4.56 4.95
CA VAL A 150 20.41 -4.16 5.57
C VAL A 150 20.63 -2.91 6.42
N ALA A 151 19.90 -1.84 6.11
CA ALA A 151 20.05 -0.56 6.80
C ALA A 151 19.17 -0.48 8.06
N GLY A 152 19.34 -1.41 9.00
CA GLY A 152 18.57 -1.39 10.24
C GLY A 152 18.36 -2.75 10.90
N ARG A 153 17.28 -2.82 11.68
CA ARG A 153 16.87 -4.04 12.40
C ARG A 153 15.88 -4.89 11.59
N TYR A 154 15.31 -4.36 10.53
CA TYR A 154 14.28 -5.07 9.79
C TYR A 154 14.73 -5.30 8.36
N LEU A 155 14.34 -6.45 7.82
CA LEU A 155 14.53 -6.82 6.44
C LEU A 155 13.20 -6.62 5.71
N ILE A 156 13.22 -5.86 4.61
CA ILE A 156 12.04 -5.73 3.74
C ILE A 156 12.18 -6.59 2.48
N ARG A 157 11.10 -7.29 2.16
CA ARG A 157 11.00 -8.16 0.98
C ARG A 157 9.70 -7.84 0.25
N PHE A 158 9.76 -7.78 -1.08
CA PHE A 158 8.60 -7.52 -1.94
C PHE A 158 8.20 -8.80 -2.64
N GLU A 159 7.16 -9.46 -2.14
CA GLU A 159 6.63 -10.68 -2.76
C GLU A 159 5.64 -10.33 -3.86
N ALA A 160 5.87 -10.82 -5.08
CA ALA A 160 4.95 -10.67 -6.20
C ALA A 160 3.66 -11.43 -5.91
N ARG A 161 2.52 -10.75 -6.12
CA ARG A 161 1.18 -11.25 -5.86
C ARG A 161 0.32 -11.16 -7.11
N GLU A 162 -0.69 -12.02 -7.17
CA GLU A 162 -1.72 -12.01 -8.19
C GLU A 162 -2.99 -11.31 -7.70
N ILE A 163 -3.88 -10.95 -8.62
CA ILE A 163 -5.17 -10.35 -8.28
C ILE A 163 -6.00 -11.30 -7.39
N SER A 164 -5.85 -12.62 -7.58
CA SER A 164 -6.48 -13.63 -6.73
C SER A 164 -6.06 -13.55 -5.27
N ASP A 165 -4.80 -13.17 -5.00
CA ASP A 165 -4.29 -13.07 -3.63
C ASP A 165 -4.97 -11.90 -2.90
N ILE A 166 -5.22 -10.79 -3.60
CA ILE A 166 -5.99 -9.66 -3.05
C ILE A 166 -7.44 -10.06 -2.78
N LEU A 167 -8.08 -10.76 -3.72
CA LEU A 167 -9.46 -11.20 -3.55
C LEU A 167 -9.59 -12.21 -2.40
N ALA A 168 -8.58 -13.06 -2.18
CA ALA A 168 -8.53 -14.01 -1.07
C ALA A 168 -8.47 -13.34 0.32
N LEU A 169 -8.20 -12.03 0.41
CA LEU A 169 -8.25 -11.31 1.67
C LEU A 169 -9.69 -11.16 2.21
N GLY A 170 -10.74 -11.36 1.41
CA GLY A 170 -12.13 -11.21 1.86
C GLY A 170 -12.98 -12.46 1.67
N ASP A 171 -14.20 -12.39 2.16
CA ASP A 171 -15.22 -13.46 2.11
C ASP A 171 -16.08 -13.42 0.83
N GLY A 172 -15.77 -12.53 -0.10
CA GLY A 172 -16.43 -12.39 -1.39
C GLY A 172 -16.90 -10.97 -1.67
N ARG A 173 -17.81 -10.82 -2.63
CA ARG A 173 -18.35 -9.52 -3.07
C ARG A 173 -19.87 -9.42 -2.97
N ASP A 174 -20.52 -10.38 -2.34
CA ASP A 174 -21.99 -10.41 -2.24
C ASP A 174 -22.54 -9.17 -1.51
N GLY A 175 -21.76 -8.60 -0.57
CA GLY A 175 -22.09 -7.36 0.11
C GLY A 175 -22.16 -6.12 -0.79
N GLU A 176 -21.50 -6.11 -1.97
CA GLU A 176 -21.49 -4.95 -2.87
C GLU A 176 -22.90 -4.59 -3.35
N ARG A 177 -23.76 -5.60 -3.58
CA ARG A 177 -25.17 -5.39 -3.97
C ARG A 177 -25.93 -4.58 -2.93
N THR A 178 -25.71 -4.87 -1.65
CA THR A 178 -26.34 -4.15 -0.53
C THR A 178 -25.93 -2.68 -0.54
N PHE A 179 -24.65 -2.39 -0.84
CA PHE A 179 -24.15 -1.03 -0.96
C PHE A 179 -24.70 -0.29 -2.19
N GLU A 180 -25.04 -0.96 -3.28
CA GLU A 180 -25.78 -0.34 -4.39
C GLU A 180 -27.18 0.11 -3.97
N VAL A 181 -27.89 -0.69 -3.16
CA VAL A 181 -29.19 -0.30 -2.57
C VAL A 181 -29.00 0.94 -1.71
N VAL A 182 -28.00 0.94 -0.82
CA VAL A 182 -27.67 2.07 0.06
C VAL A 182 -27.38 3.33 -0.75
N LYS A 183 -26.57 3.21 -1.83
CA LYS A 183 -26.30 4.31 -2.75
C LYS A 183 -27.60 4.90 -3.30
N ARG A 184 -28.52 4.06 -3.76
CA ARG A 184 -29.74 4.55 -4.39
C ARG A 184 -30.68 5.21 -3.40
N VAL A 185 -30.77 4.68 -2.18
CA VAL A 185 -31.47 5.32 -1.06
C VAL A 185 -30.82 6.66 -0.69
N ALA A 186 -29.48 6.73 -0.64
CA ALA A 186 -28.76 7.96 -0.33
C ALA A 186 -29.00 9.06 -1.38
N GLU A 187 -29.01 8.72 -2.67
CA GLU A 187 -29.31 9.66 -3.76
C GLU A 187 -30.77 10.17 -3.67
N ILE A 188 -31.73 9.31 -3.32
CA ILE A 188 -33.13 9.71 -3.10
C ILE A 188 -33.25 10.64 -1.88
N ASN A 189 -32.60 10.27 -0.77
CA ASN A 189 -32.61 11.07 0.45
C ASN A 189 -31.98 12.45 0.23
N GLN A 190 -30.86 12.52 -0.50
CA GLN A 190 -30.23 13.77 -0.90
C GLN A 190 -31.19 14.63 -1.73
N GLY A 191 -31.82 14.04 -2.75
CA GLY A 191 -32.80 14.76 -3.59
C GLY A 191 -34.01 15.27 -2.80
N ALA A 192 -34.47 14.53 -1.79
CA ALA A 192 -35.54 14.96 -0.88
C ALA A 192 -35.06 16.09 0.04
N TYR A 193 -33.87 15.97 0.63
CA TYR A 193 -33.27 17.02 1.45
C TYR A 193 -33.13 18.33 0.67
N ASP A 194 -32.59 18.27 -0.55
CA ASP A 194 -32.36 19.45 -1.37
C ASP A 194 -33.64 20.18 -1.77
N LYS A 195 -34.71 19.43 -2.04
CA LYS A 195 -36.01 19.99 -2.43
C LYS A 195 -36.80 20.52 -1.24
N PHE A 196 -36.83 19.78 -0.13
CA PHE A 196 -37.80 20.03 0.95
C PHE A 196 -37.20 20.63 2.21
N VAL A 197 -35.91 20.37 2.51
CA VAL A 197 -35.29 20.77 3.79
C VAL A 197 -34.25 21.88 3.61
N SER A 198 -33.37 21.74 2.62
CA SER A 198 -32.29 22.67 2.30
C SER A 198 -32.75 24.15 2.21
N PRO A 199 -33.89 24.49 1.57
CA PRO A 199 -34.36 25.88 1.52
C PRO A 199 -34.58 26.50 2.91
N TRP A 200 -35.19 25.74 3.83
CA TRP A 200 -35.45 26.20 5.20
C TRP A 200 -34.17 26.32 6.02
N VAL A 201 -33.28 25.33 5.90
CA VAL A 201 -31.98 25.37 6.57
C VAL A 201 -31.15 26.56 6.11
N ARG A 202 -31.11 26.83 4.79
CA ARG A 202 -30.43 28.00 4.22
C ARG A 202 -31.05 29.32 4.70
N ALA A 203 -32.39 29.39 4.78
CA ALA A 203 -33.09 30.58 5.26
C ALA A 203 -32.83 30.85 6.75
N ALA A 204 -32.69 29.81 7.58
CA ALA A 204 -32.40 29.94 9.01
C ALA A 204 -30.89 30.08 9.34
N SER A 205 -30.01 29.83 8.37
CA SER A 205 -28.56 29.85 8.55
C SER A 205 -27.97 31.22 8.25
N ASN A 206 -27.17 31.74 9.17
CA ASN A 206 -26.41 32.98 9.01
C ASN A 206 -25.05 32.86 9.75
N PRO A 207 -24.11 33.81 9.58
CA PRO A 207 -22.80 33.73 10.21
C PRO A 207 -22.84 33.56 11.73
N TRP A 208 -23.83 34.15 12.41
CA TRP A 208 -24.00 34.04 13.86
C TRP A 208 -24.49 32.66 14.28
N THR A 209 -25.54 32.14 13.64
CA THR A 209 -26.06 30.80 13.95
C THR A 209 -25.02 29.72 13.61
N ALA A 210 -24.26 29.89 12.53
CA ALA A 210 -23.15 28.99 12.17
C ALA A 210 -21.97 29.07 13.15
N ALA A 211 -21.65 30.25 13.69
CA ALA A 211 -20.63 30.38 14.73
C ALA A 211 -21.07 29.69 16.03
N TRP A 212 -22.31 29.93 16.46
CA TRP A 212 -22.90 29.29 17.63
C TRP A 212 -22.98 27.77 17.51
N ALA A 213 -23.47 27.25 16.38
CA ALA A 213 -23.53 25.82 16.12
C ALA A 213 -22.14 25.15 16.17
N ARG A 214 -21.11 25.84 15.67
CA ARG A 214 -19.73 25.35 15.78
C ARG A 214 -19.23 25.33 17.21
N LEU A 215 -19.47 26.40 17.98
CA LEU A 215 -19.03 26.49 19.37
C LEU A 215 -19.74 25.45 20.25
N MET A 216 -21.04 25.26 20.03
CA MET A 216 -21.90 24.33 20.75
C MET A 216 -21.87 22.90 20.20
N ASN A 217 -20.98 22.61 19.24
CA ASN A 217 -20.79 21.24 18.77
C ASN A 217 -20.42 20.34 19.97
N PRO A 218 -21.13 19.22 20.21
CA PRO A 218 -20.94 18.41 21.41
C PRO A 218 -19.48 18.01 21.65
N ALA A 219 -18.76 17.60 20.60
CA ALA A 219 -17.36 17.22 20.71
C ALA A 219 -16.43 18.39 21.04
N ARG A 220 -16.79 19.64 20.69
CA ARG A 220 -16.05 20.83 21.12
C ARG A 220 -16.38 21.19 22.55
N VAL A 221 -17.65 21.12 22.94
CA VAL A 221 -18.10 21.41 24.30
C VAL A 221 -17.47 20.43 25.29
N GLU A 222 -17.46 19.14 24.96
CA GLU A 222 -16.81 18.08 25.75
C GLU A 222 -15.32 18.38 25.95
N ARG A 223 -14.59 18.64 24.85
CA ARG A 223 -13.16 18.97 24.92
C ARG A 223 -12.90 20.28 25.65
N TRP A 224 -13.76 21.29 25.47
CA TRP A 224 -13.64 22.56 26.17
C TRP A 224 -13.86 22.37 27.68
N ALA A 225 -14.86 21.58 28.07
CA ALA A 225 -15.19 21.31 29.47
C ALA A 225 -14.01 20.70 30.24
N ILE A 226 -13.16 19.91 29.58
CA ILE A 226 -11.99 19.24 30.19
C ILE A 226 -10.67 19.96 29.84
N SER A 227 -10.73 21.14 29.23
CA SER A 227 -9.54 21.91 28.85
C SER A 227 -9.13 22.93 29.90
N ASN A 228 -7.89 23.42 29.80
CA ASN A 228 -7.39 24.57 30.56
C ASN A 228 -8.11 25.90 30.23
N LEU A 229 -8.97 25.92 29.20
CA LEU A 229 -9.84 27.06 28.90
C LEU A 229 -11.11 27.07 29.78
N ASN A 230 -11.42 25.97 30.46
CA ASN A 230 -12.50 25.94 31.44
C ASN A 230 -11.96 26.46 32.78
N PRO A 231 -12.48 27.58 33.33
CA PRO A 231 -12.04 28.10 34.62
C PRO A 231 -12.17 27.10 35.77
N TRP A 232 -13.09 26.15 35.67
CA TRP A 232 -13.29 25.09 36.66
C TRP A 232 -12.16 24.04 36.66
N ALA A 233 -11.37 23.97 35.58
CA ALA A 233 -10.19 23.12 35.48
C ALA A 233 -8.91 23.81 35.98
N LEU A 234 -8.91 25.13 36.24
CA LEU A 234 -7.75 25.86 36.75
C LEU A 234 -7.13 25.26 38.03
N PRO A 235 -7.91 24.81 39.04
CA PRO A 235 -7.34 24.16 40.21
C PRO A 235 -6.54 22.91 39.87
N LEU A 236 -6.92 22.18 38.81
CA LEU A 236 -6.21 20.97 38.37
C LEU A 236 -4.83 21.34 37.82
N GLU A 237 -4.70 22.41 37.03
CA GLU A 237 -3.41 22.87 36.51
C GLU A 237 -2.46 23.30 37.63
N LEU A 238 -2.96 24.06 38.60
CA LEU A 238 -2.18 24.54 39.74
C LEU A 238 -1.73 23.42 40.69
N THR A 239 -2.56 22.39 40.85
CA THR A 239 -2.25 21.25 41.74
C THR A 239 -1.50 20.13 41.04
N ALA A 240 -1.54 20.03 39.71
CA ALA A 240 -0.89 18.95 38.97
C ALA A 240 0.63 18.88 39.22
N ASP A 241 1.33 20.01 39.26
CA ASP A 241 2.79 20.02 39.49
C ASP A 241 3.16 19.71 40.94
N ALA A 242 2.34 20.14 41.89
CA ALA A 242 2.46 19.72 43.27
C ALA A 242 2.26 18.21 43.39
N VAL A 243 1.18 17.67 42.81
CA VAL A 243 0.92 16.22 42.81
C VAL A 243 2.05 15.46 42.16
N ARG A 244 2.59 15.89 41.01
CA ARG A 244 3.75 15.23 40.37
C ARG A 244 4.99 15.19 41.26
N THR A 245 5.26 16.28 41.98
CA THR A 245 6.43 16.40 42.86
C THR A 245 6.29 15.54 44.11
N TRP A 246 5.08 15.46 44.67
CA TRP A 246 4.78 14.74 45.91
C TRP A 246 4.24 13.33 45.68
N ARG A 247 4.03 12.90 44.43
CA ARG A 247 3.53 11.56 44.09
C ARG A 247 4.57 10.51 44.49
N GLN A 248 4.18 9.63 45.39
CA GLN A 248 4.93 8.41 45.69
C GLN A 248 4.28 7.25 44.92
N ALA A 249 5.05 6.60 44.04
CA ALA A 249 4.57 5.44 43.32
C ALA A 249 4.36 4.28 44.31
N ALA A 250 3.15 3.71 44.32
CA ALA A 250 2.87 2.51 45.09
C ALA A 250 3.67 1.32 44.54
N SER A 251 4.10 0.42 45.43
CA SER A 251 4.81 -0.80 45.04
C SER A 251 3.97 -1.64 44.07
N PRO A 252 4.56 -2.25 43.02
CA PRO A 252 3.87 -3.19 42.13
C PRO A 252 3.26 -4.40 42.84
N GLU A 253 3.74 -4.74 44.04
CA GLU A 253 3.20 -5.85 44.83
C GLU A 253 1.98 -5.48 45.68
N ASN A 254 1.57 -4.21 45.70
CA ASN A 254 0.45 -3.74 46.51
C ASN A 254 -0.88 -4.40 46.05
N PRO A 255 -1.62 -5.10 46.94
CA PRO A 255 -2.92 -5.69 46.63
C PRO A 255 -3.95 -4.68 46.09
N LEU A 256 -3.90 -3.41 46.52
CA LEU A 256 -4.81 -2.38 46.04
C LEU A 256 -4.56 -2.00 44.59
N VAL A 257 -3.30 -1.97 44.15
CA VAL A 257 -2.93 -1.73 42.74
C VAL A 257 -3.37 -2.90 41.86
N LYS A 258 -3.28 -4.13 42.38
CA LYS A 258 -3.82 -5.31 41.70
C LYS A 258 -5.35 -5.24 41.57
N GLY A 259 -6.05 -4.80 42.62
CA GLY A 259 -7.50 -4.58 42.60
C GLY A 259 -7.91 -3.47 41.62
N GLU A 260 -7.19 -2.34 41.60
CA GLU A 260 -7.38 -1.27 40.63
C GLU A 260 -7.24 -1.77 39.19
N ASN A 261 -6.18 -2.53 38.91
CA ASN A 261 -5.96 -3.13 37.59
C ASN A 261 -7.08 -4.09 37.19
N GLN A 262 -7.61 -4.88 38.13
CA GLN A 262 -8.74 -5.78 37.86
C GLN A 262 -10.03 -5.00 37.56
N VAL A 263 -10.32 -3.94 38.30
CA VAL A 263 -11.49 -3.08 38.03
C VAL A 263 -11.32 -2.38 36.68
N SER A 264 -10.12 -1.87 36.40
CA SER A 264 -9.79 -1.26 35.10
C SER A 264 -10.01 -2.26 33.96
N GLN A 265 -9.49 -3.48 34.08
CA GLN A 265 -9.71 -4.55 33.10
C GLN A 265 -11.20 -4.88 32.95
N ALA A 266 -11.97 -4.95 34.04
CA ALA A 266 -13.40 -5.20 33.98
C ALA A 266 -14.17 -4.08 33.26
N ILE A 267 -13.79 -2.81 33.45
CA ILE A 267 -14.36 -1.68 32.72
C ILE A 267 -14.02 -1.78 31.23
N VAL A 268 -12.76 -2.05 30.90
CA VAL A 268 -12.32 -2.23 29.51
C VAL A 268 -13.10 -3.34 28.83
N SER A 269 -13.16 -4.53 29.43
CA SER A 269 -13.92 -5.66 28.90
C SER A 269 -15.42 -5.37 28.81
N GLY A 270 -15.98 -4.58 29.74
CA GLY A 270 -17.38 -4.14 29.69
C GLY A 270 -17.64 -3.20 28.51
N LEU A 271 -16.73 -2.26 28.24
CA LEU A 271 -16.82 -1.35 27.09
C LEU A 271 -16.62 -2.08 25.76
N GLU A 272 -15.67 -3.02 25.69
CA GLU A 272 -15.45 -3.89 24.53
C GLU A 272 -16.69 -4.75 24.25
N GLY A 273 -17.29 -5.33 25.29
CA GLY A 273 -18.53 -6.10 25.18
C GLY A 273 -19.72 -5.25 24.71
N TYR A 274 -19.87 -4.04 25.25
CA TYR A 274 -20.90 -3.09 24.77
C TYR A 274 -20.67 -2.70 23.31
N GLN A 275 -19.43 -2.43 22.92
CA GLN A 275 -19.09 -2.12 21.53
C GLN A 275 -19.45 -3.28 20.61
N ALA A 276 -19.03 -4.50 20.93
CA ALA A 276 -19.33 -5.69 20.12
C ALA A 276 -20.84 -5.93 19.99
N TRP A 277 -21.60 -5.78 21.07
CA TRP A 277 -23.05 -5.88 21.04
C TRP A 277 -23.70 -4.80 20.17
N ARG A 278 -23.29 -3.54 20.36
CA ARG A 278 -23.80 -2.41 19.58
C ARG A 278 -23.52 -2.60 18.09
N ASP A 279 -22.28 -2.96 17.75
CA ASP A 279 -21.84 -3.10 16.36
C ASP A 279 -22.58 -4.27 15.70
N GLY A 280 -22.75 -5.40 16.40
CA GLY A 280 -23.55 -6.53 15.91
C GLY A 280 -25.05 -6.19 15.76
N ALA A 281 -25.63 -5.42 16.67
CA ALA A 281 -27.02 -4.97 16.57
C ALA A 281 -27.22 -4.03 15.36
N VAL A 282 -26.26 -3.13 15.11
CA VAL A 282 -26.25 -2.24 13.94
C VAL A 282 -26.11 -3.05 12.66
N GLU A 283 -25.22 -4.05 12.62
CA GLU A 283 -25.05 -4.93 11.46
C GLU A 283 -26.34 -5.70 11.13
N ILE A 284 -26.97 -6.32 12.14
CA ILE A 284 -28.23 -7.04 11.95
C ILE A 284 -29.31 -6.11 11.39
N LEU A 285 -29.44 -4.90 11.95
CA LEU A 285 -30.42 -3.93 11.47
C LEU A 285 -30.10 -3.47 10.05
N PHE A 286 -28.82 -3.23 9.74
CA PHE A 286 -28.36 -2.85 8.42
C PHE A 286 -28.73 -3.92 7.39
N ARG A 287 -28.40 -5.18 7.66
CA ARG A 287 -28.76 -6.31 6.78
C ARG A 287 -30.28 -6.43 6.63
N ALA A 288 -31.03 -6.37 7.73
CA ALA A 288 -32.49 -6.46 7.70
C ALA A 288 -33.16 -5.38 6.84
N ILE A 289 -32.59 -4.17 6.79
CA ILE A 289 -33.12 -3.06 6.00
C ILE A 289 -32.63 -3.16 4.55
N TYR A 290 -31.31 -3.24 4.34
CA TYR A 290 -30.69 -3.02 3.03
C TYR A 290 -30.48 -4.29 2.20
N GLU A 291 -30.40 -5.47 2.82
CA GLU A 291 -30.40 -6.75 2.10
C GLU A 291 -31.84 -7.20 1.73
N SER A 292 -32.86 -6.46 2.16
CA SER A 292 -34.25 -6.78 1.86
C SER A 292 -34.55 -6.72 0.35
N PRO A 293 -35.02 -7.83 -0.26
CA PRO A 293 -35.36 -7.86 -1.68
C PRO A 293 -36.43 -6.83 -2.08
N TRP A 294 -37.33 -6.52 -1.15
CA TRP A 294 -38.38 -5.50 -1.35
C TRP A 294 -37.79 -4.11 -1.51
N LEU A 295 -36.82 -3.74 -0.66
CA LEU A 295 -36.17 -2.43 -0.76
C LEU A 295 -35.37 -2.33 -2.06
N ALA A 296 -34.60 -3.37 -2.40
CA ALA A 296 -33.86 -3.44 -3.67
C ALA A 296 -34.78 -3.23 -4.89
N SER A 297 -35.95 -3.89 -4.88
CA SER A 297 -36.96 -3.74 -5.94
C SER A 297 -37.57 -2.35 -5.98
N LEU A 298 -37.88 -1.76 -4.81
CA LEU A 298 -38.46 -0.42 -4.68
C LEU A 298 -37.53 0.68 -5.21
N VAL A 299 -36.22 0.54 -5.00
CA VAL A 299 -35.22 1.48 -5.54
C VAL A 299 -34.84 1.19 -6.99
N GLY A 300 -35.46 0.17 -7.61
CA GLY A 300 -35.32 -0.15 -9.03
C GLY A 300 -34.10 -0.99 -9.40
N LEU A 301 -33.47 -1.68 -8.45
CA LEU A 301 -32.40 -2.64 -8.74
C LEU A 301 -33.00 -3.98 -9.17
N LYS A 302 -32.64 -4.44 -10.37
CA LYS A 302 -33.07 -5.75 -10.90
C LYS A 302 -32.10 -6.84 -10.43
N GLU A 303 -32.57 -8.09 -10.30
CA GLU A 303 -31.65 -9.23 -10.14
C GLU A 303 -30.68 -9.27 -11.33
N GLY A 304 -29.37 -9.22 -11.04
CA GLY A 304 -28.30 -9.15 -12.04
C GLY A 304 -27.84 -7.74 -12.43
N SER A 305 -28.37 -6.67 -11.84
CA SER A 305 -27.93 -5.29 -12.13
C SER A 305 -26.64 -4.86 -11.42
N VAL A 306 -26.02 -5.75 -10.62
CA VAL A 306 -24.63 -5.58 -10.19
C VAL A 306 -23.79 -5.83 -11.44
N GLN A 307 -23.83 -4.86 -12.36
CA GLN A 307 -22.92 -4.81 -13.46
C GLN A 307 -21.56 -4.72 -12.80
N ARG A 308 -20.81 -5.82 -12.86
CA ARG A 308 -19.37 -5.76 -13.00
C ARG A 308 -19.18 -4.68 -14.06
N ARG A 309 -18.85 -3.46 -13.64
CA ARG A 309 -18.54 -2.36 -14.55
C ARG A 309 -17.16 -2.66 -15.11
N THR A 310 -17.02 -3.83 -15.73
CA THR A 310 -15.98 -4.12 -16.68
C THR A 310 -16.15 -3.05 -17.73
N ASN A 311 -15.27 -2.05 -17.71
CA ASN A 311 -15.20 -1.07 -18.77
C ASN A 311 -14.89 -1.85 -20.06
N GLU A 312 -15.89 -2.35 -20.77
CA GLU A 312 -15.71 -3.05 -22.05
C GLU A 312 -14.96 -2.16 -23.05
N THR A 313 -15.14 -0.84 -22.95
CA THR A 313 -14.37 0.18 -23.66
C THR A 313 -12.89 0.23 -23.28
N ALA A 314 -12.50 -0.17 -22.07
CA ALA A 314 -11.09 -0.25 -21.66
C ALA A 314 -10.37 -1.45 -22.29
N SER A 315 -11.07 -2.56 -22.57
CA SER A 315 -10.46 -3.77 -23.15
C SER A 315 -9.77 -3.50 -24.49
N TRP A 316 -10.40 -2.74 -25.41
CA TRP A 316 -9.79 -2.40 -26.70
C TRP A 316 -8.58 -1.48 -26.55
N PHE A 317 -8.69 -0.46 -25.68
CA PHE A 317 -7.56 0.45 -25.41
C PHE A 317 -6.38 -0.29 -24.77
N GLU A 318 -6.65 -1.24 -23.88
CA GLU A 318 -5.63 -2.08 -23.27
C GLU A 318 -4.95 -3.02 -24.28
N GLU A 319 -5.71 -3.64 -25.17
CA GLU A 319 -5.18 -4.47 -26.26
C GLU A 319 -4.30 -3.66 -27.21
N GLU A 320 -4.74 -2.47 -27.60
CA GLU A 320 -3.98 -1.60 -28.48
C GLU A 320 -2.72 -1.06 -27.78
N PHE A 321 -2.82 -0.72 -26.50
CA PHE A 321 -1.66 -0.31 -25.71
C PHE A 321 -0.63 -1.44 -25.59
N LYS A 322 -1.09 -2.68 -25.33
CA LYS A 322 -0.26 -3.89 -25.36
C LYS A 322 0.43 -4.08 -26.70
N ARG A 323 -0.29 -3.88 -27.81
CA ARG A 323 0.25 -3.98 -29.17
C ARG A 323 1.34 -2.94 -29.43
N LEU A 324 1.10 -1.67 -29.11
CA LEU A 324 2.06 -0.59 -29.28
C LEU A 324 3.31 -0.80 -28.42
N LYS A 325 3.15 -1.23 -27.17
CA LYS A 325 4.28 -1.57 -26.29
C LYS A 325 5.11 -2.72 -26.83
N ARG A 326 4.48 -3.75 -27.39
CA ARG A 326 5.20 -4.84 -28.04
C ARG A 326 6.07 -4.33 -29.20
N LEU A 327 5.50 -3.49 -30.06
CA LEU A 327 6.24 -2.87 -31.18
C LEU A 327 7.40 -1.99 -30.72
N GLU A 328 7.21 -1.22 -29.65
CA GLU A 328 8.28 -0.42 -29.04
C GLU A 328 9.44 -1.32 -28.59
N LEU A 329 9.12 -2.40 -27.87
CA LEU A 329 10.08 -3.33 -27.29
C LEU A 329 10.79 -4.22 -28.32
N GLU A 330 10.20 -4.48 -29.48
CA GLU A 330 10.79 -5.31 -30.55
C GLU A 330 12.19 -4.87 -30.95
N THR A 331 12.48 -3.57 -30.88
CA THR A 331 13.78 -2.99 -31.26
C THR A 331 14.86 -3.12 -30.17
N TRP A 332 14.48 -3.41 -28.92
CA TRP A 332 15.37 -3.43 -27.75
C TRP A 332 15.88 -4.83 -27.39
N PHE A 333 15.40 -5.88 -28.06
CA PHE A 333 15.92 -7.24 -27.83
C PHE A 333 17.40 -7.35 -28.21
N GLU A 334 17.78 -6.80 -29.37
CA GLU A 334 19.14 -6.89 -29.88
C GLU A 334 19.96 -5.60 -29.74
N ASN A 335 19.34 -4.50 -29.32
CA ASN A 335 19.98 -3.20 -29.16
C ASN A 335 19.86 -2.70 -27.72
N GLY A 336 20.92 -2.09 -27.21
CA GLY A 336 20.96 -1.54 -25.85
C GLY A 336 22.38 -1.24 -25.40
N THR A 337 22.49 -0.77 -24.17
CA THR A 337 23.75 -0.45 -23.52
C THR A 337 24.32 -1.66 -22.75
N LEU A 338 25.54 -1.53 -22.24
CA LEU A 338 26.11 -2.53 -21.33
C LEU A 338 25.26 -2.69 -20.05
N LEU A 339 24.66 -1.61 -19.56
CA LEU A 339 23.75 -1.63 -18.42
C LEU A 339 22.48 -2.44 -18.74
N ASP A 340 21.94 -2.29 -19.96
CA ASP A 340 20.80 -3.10 -20.43
C ASP A 340 21.12 -4.59 -20.41
N GLY A 341 22.32 -4.98 -20.88
CA GLY A 341 22.78 -6.36 -20.85
C GLY A 341 22.94 -6.91 -19.44
N ALA A 342 23.57 -6.14 -18.54
CA ALA A 342 23.76 -6.54 -17.14
C ALA A 342 22.42 -6.66 -16.40
N MET A 343 21.53 -5.68 -16.54
CA MET A 343 20.21 -5.71 -15.90
C MET A 343 19.32 -6.82 -16.44
N ARG A 344 19.34 -7.07 -17.76
CA ARG A 344 18.60 -8.20 -18.34
C ARG A 344 19.06 -9.53 -17.77
N LEU A 345 20.37 -9.70 -17.58
CA LEU A 345 20.95 -10.89 -16.98
C LEU A 345 20.47 -11.06 -15.52
N ILE A 346 20.56 -10.01 -14.71
CA ILE A 346 20.11 -10.02 -13.31
C ILE A 346 18.62 -10.38 -13.22
N ILE A 347 17.77 -9.72 -14.01
CA ILE A 347 16.32 -9.94 -14.03
C ILE A 347 15.98 -11.35 -14.53
N TYR A 348 16.68 -11.85 -15.55
CA TYR A 348 16.48 -13.21 -16.06
C TYR A 348 16.77 -14.26 -14.98
N CYS A 349 17.90 -14.14 -14.27
CA CYS A 349 18.29 -15.08 -13.23
C CYS A 349 17.34 -15.02 -12.02
N GLY A 350 16.94 -13.82 -11.61
CA GLY A 350 16.04 -13.60 -10.47
C GLY A 350 14.56 -13.89 -10.72
N ARG A 351 14.13 -14.17 -11.97
CA ARG A 351 12.71 -14.24 -12.35
C ARG A 351 11.86 -15.21 -11.52
N ASP A 352 12.40 -16.39 -11.20
CA ASP A 352 11.64 -17.41 -10.47
C ASP A 352 11.51 -17.07 -8.98
N LEU A 353 12.36 -16.17 -8.48
CA LEU A 353 12.17 -15.55 -7.19
C LEU A 353 11.04 -14.55 -7.37
N ARG A 354 9.81 -14.99 -7.08
CA ARG A 354 8.64 -14.10 -6.90
C ARG A 354 8.83 -13.13 -5.73
N VAL A 355 10.07 -12.82 -5.34
CA VAL A 355 10.45 -12.01 -4.20
C VAL A 355 11.62 -11.13 -4.60
N VAL A 356 11.45 -9.82 -4.48
CA VAL A 356 12.53 -8.85 -4.61
C VAL A 356 12.99 -8.46 -3.21
N ASP A 357 14.25 -8.78 -2.90
CA ASP A 357 14.86 -8.51 -1.60
C ASP A 357 15.66 -7.20 -1.64
N GLU A 358 15.78 -6.50 -0.52
CA GLU A 358 16.56 -5.26 -0.46
C GLU A 358 18.07 -5.47 -0.52
N ARG A 359 18.57 -6.62 -0.07
CA ARG A 359 20.02 -6.87 0.04
C ARG A 359 20.73 -6.83 -1.32
N PRO A 360 20.25 -7.52 -2.38
CA PRO A 360 20.85 -7.40 -3.72
C PRO A 360 20.83 -5.96 -4.26
N PHE A 361 19.78 -5.19 -3.97
CA PHE A 361 19.69 -3.80 -4.42
C PHE A 361 20.70 -2.89 -3.71
N ASN A 362 20.80 -3.01 -2.38
CA ASN A 362 21.77 -2.24 -1.60
C ASN A 362 23.21 -2.62 -1.96
N ALA A 363 23.49 -3.91 -2.17
CA ALA A 363 24.77 -4.38 -2.67
C ALA A 363 25.10 -3.84 -4.08
N MET A 364 24.10 -3.78 -4.98
CA MET A 364 24.28 -3.18 -6.30
C MET A 364 24.61 -1.68 -6.20
N ARG A 365 23.95 -0.94 -5.30
CA ARG A 365 24.24 0.47 -5.06
C ARG A 365 25.65 0.70 -4.49
N GLU A 366 26.07 -0.14 -3.54
CA GLU A 366 27.42 -0.14 -2.97
C GLU A 366 28.46 -0.33 -4.10
N LEU A 367 28.28 -1.34 -4.95
CA LEU A 367 29.17 -1.63 -6.09
C LEU A 367 29.22 -0.50 -7.12
N MET A 368 28.08 0.15 -7.40
CA MET A 368 28.03 1.30 -8.31
C MET A 368 28.82 2.50 -7.74
N ARG A 369 28.70 2.75 -6.44
CA ARG A 369 29.44 3.81 -5.73
C ARG A 369 30.95 3.54 -5.72
N GLU A 370 31.37 2.32 -5.40
CA GLU A 370 32.78 1.93 -5.43
C GLU A 370 33.41 2.04 -6.83
N SER A 371 32.63 1.76 -7.86
CA SER A 371 33.07 1.84 -9.25
C SER A 371 32.99 3.26 -9.85
N GLY A 372 32.45 4.24 -9.11
CA GLY A 372 32.18 5.60 -9.61
C GLY A 372 31.12 5.67 -10.72
N LEU A 373 30.32 4.62 -10.86
CA LEU A 373 29.22 4.53 -11.84
C LEU A 373 27.99 5.31 -11.40
N ASP A 374 27.86 5.59 -10.10
CA ASP A 374 26.79 6.41 -9.50
C ASP A 374 26.78 7.86 -10.01
N ALA A 375 27.94 8.39 -10.40
CA ALA A 375 28.04 9.70 -11.04
C ALA A 375 27.54 9.73 -12.49
N GLN A 376 27.43 8.57 -13.14
CA GLN A 376 27.05 8.45 -14.56
C GLN A 376 25.65 7.88 -14.76
N ILE A 377 25.18 7.04 -13.83
CA ILE A 377 23.89 6.35 -13.91
C ILE A 377 23.04 6.82 -12.74
N GLY A 378 22.02 7.63 -13.02
CA GLY A 378 21.07 8.06 -12.01
C GLY A 378 20.07 6.96 -11.65
N LEU A 379 19.38 7.14 -10.52
CA LEU A 379 18.29 6.24 -10.10
C LEU A 379 17.15 6.22 -11.14
N SER A 380 16.88 7.34 -11.79
CA SER A 380 15.92 7.41 -12.91
C SER A 380 16.33 6.53 -14.10
N ASP A 381 17.61 6.48 -14.45
CA ASP A 381 18.10 5.64 -15.55
C ASP A 381 18.00 4.16 -15.19
N LEU A 382 18.37 3.82 -13.96
CA LEU A 382 18.24 2.46 -13.43
C LEU A 382 16.78 2.01 -13.42
N LYS A 383 15.85 2.88 -12.99
CA LYS A 383 14.40 2.63 -13.05
C LYS A 383 13.92 2.36 -14.48
N GLN A 384 14.31 3.20 -15.44
CA GLN A 384 13.92 3.02 -16.85
C GLN A 384 14.48 1.73 -17.44
N VAL A 385 15.75 1.41 -17.19
CA VAL A 385 16.38 0.17 -17.67
C VAL A 385 15.75 -1.05 -17.02
N THR A 386 15.57 -1.06 -15.69
CA THR A 386 14.96 -2.17 -14.96
C THR A 386 13.57 -2.47 -15.51
N LYS A 387 12.75 -1.43 -15.68
CA LYS A 387 11.43 -1.52 -16.28
C LYS A 387 11.47 -2.12 -17.69
N ARG A 388 12.29 -1.55 -18.59
CA ARG A 388 12.42 -2.03 -19.98
C ARG A 388 12.87 -3.49 -20.05
N GLN A 389 13.93 -3.85 -19.32
CA GLN A 389 14.48 -5.20 -19.34
C GLN A 389 13.53 -6.22 -18.72
N THR A 390 12.75 -5.83 -17.69
CA THR A 390 11.69 -6.68 -17.15
C THR A 390 10.63 -6.98 -18.20
N PHE A 391 10.14 -5.97 -18.93
CA PHE A 391 9.15 -6.22 -19.98
C PHE A 391 9.68 -7.13 -21.09
N LEU A 392 10.95 -6.98 -21.49
CA LEU A 392 11.55 -7.84 -22.52
C LEU A 392 11.61 -9.30 -22.08
N VAL A 393 12.06 -9.56 -20.85
CA VAL A 393 12.12 -10.92 -20.28
C VAL A 393 10.72 -11.51 -20.09
N LEU A 394 9.74 -10.70 -19.68
CA LEU A 394 8.34 -11.15 -19.53
C LEU A 394 7.69 -11.47 -20.88
N LEU A 395 7.98 -10.67 -21.92
CA LEU A 395 7.40 -10.81 -23.24
C LEU A 395 7.94 -12.03 -23.99
N ASP A 396 9.26 -12.20 -24.04
CA ASP A 396 9.92 -13.32 -24.71
C ASP A 396 11.25 -13.63 -24.02
N GLU A 397 11.21 -14.63 -23.15
CA GLU A 397 12.36 -15.03 -22.34
C GLU A 397 13.53 -15.53 -23.20
N GLU A 398 13.23 -16.37 -24.20
CA GLU A 398 14.24 -17.00 -25.04
C GLU A 398 14.92 -15.97 -25.94
N ARG A 399 14.15 -15.05 -26.53
CA ARG A 399 14.72 -13.96 -27.33
C ARG A 399 15.49 -12.97 -26.48
N ALA A 400 15.03 -12.65 -25.27
CA ALA A 400 15.75 -11.78 -24.34
C ALA A 400 17.13 -12.36 -24.02
N LEU A 401 17.17 -13.66 -23.73
CA LEU A 401 18.40 -14.41 -23.48
C LEU A 401 19.32 -14.45 -24.71
N ALA A 402 18.78 -14.79 -25.88
CA ALA A 402 19.53 -14.84 -27.15
C ALA A 402 20.11 -13.47 -27.57
N GLY A 403 19.52 -12.37 -27.10
CA GLY A 403 20.02 -11.01 -27.33
C GLY A 403 21.23 -10.63 -26.47
N LEU A 404 21.48 -11.30 -25.34
CA LEU A 404 22.55 -10.94 -24.40
C LEU A 404 23.96 -10.87 -25.05
N PRO A 405 24.38 -11.79 -25.93
CA PRO A 405 25.70 -11.72 -26.57
C PRO A 405 25.90 -10.48 -27.46
N ARG A 406 24.81 -9.88 -27.96
CA ARG A 406 24.86 -8.63 -28.74
C ARG A 406 25.01 -7.39 -27.87
N LEU A 407 24.47 -7.43 -26.65
CA LEU A 407 24.60 -6.35 -25.66
C LEU A 407 25.95 -6.41 -24.95
N LEU A 408 26.40 -7.61 -24.59
CA LEU A 408 27.66 -7.88 -23.92
C LEU A 408 28.68 -8.40 -24.95
N VAL A 409 29.17 -7.50 -25.80
CA VAL A 409 30.02 -7.88 -26.95
C VAL A 409 31.37 -8.45 -26.52
N ARG A 410 32.03 -7.82 -25.54
CA ARG A 410 33.36 -8.22 -25.08
C ARG A 410 33.26 -9.34 -24.05
N GLU A 411 34.13 -10.35 -24.17
CA GLU A 411 34.21 -11.45 -23.19
C GLU A 411 34.44 -10.94 -21.76
N SER A 412 35.24 -9.87 -21.59
CA SER A 412 35.45 -9.21 -20.30
C SER A 412 34.15 -8.69 -19.69
N ASP A 413 33.26 -8.14 -20.51
CA ASP A 413 31.99 -7.56 -20.06
C ASP A 413 31.00 -8.67 -19.72
N ARG A 414 30.97 -9.76 -20.51
CA ARG A 414 30.17 -10.96 -20.22
C ARG A 414 30.53 -11.54 -18.87
N ARG A 415 31.83 -11.72 -18.61
CA ARG A 415 32.31 -12.33 -17.38
C ARG A 415 32.05 -11.42 -16.18
N ARG A 416 32.31 -10.12 -16.31
CA ARG A 416 32.02 -9.14 -15.26
C ARG A 416 30.53 -9.08 -14.92
N ALA A 417 29.65 -9.04 -15.92
CA ALA A 417 28.20 -9.00 -15.70
C ALA A 417 27.70 -10.27 -15.00
N LEU A 418 28.18 -11.44 -15.42
CA LEU A 418 27.84 -12.71 -14.81
C LEU A 418 28.35 -12.80 -13.36
N ASP A 419 29.59 -12.38 -13.11
CA ASP A 419 30.20 -12.37 -11.77
C ASP A 419 29.45 -11.43 -10.82
N VAL A 420 29.06 -10.25 -11.29
CA VAL A 420 28.24 -9.30 -10.52
C VAL A 420 26.88 -9.93 -10.18
N ALA A 421 26.17 -10.49 -11.15
CA ALA A 421 24.87 -11.11 -10.89
C ALA A 421 24.95 -12.28 -9.91
N TYR A 422 26.01 -13.09 -10.00
CA TYR A 422 26.27 -14.14 -8.99
C TYR A 422 26.53 -13.56 -7.59
N ALA A 423 27.31 -12.48 -7.49
CA ALA A 423 27.59 -11.83 -6.22
C ALA A 423 26.32 -11.24 -5.59
N LEU A 424 25.46 -10.62 -6.42
CA LEU A 424 24.17 -10.08 -5.98
C LEU A 424 23.22 -11.19 -5.50
N ALA A 425 23.08 -12.29 -6.26
CA ALA A 425 22.26 -13.43 -5.86
C ALA A 425 22.75 -14.07 -4.54
N ALA A 426 24.07 -14.15 -4.35
CA ALA A 426 24.67 -14.72 -3.14
C ALA A 426 24.47 -13.86 -1.87
N THR A 427 24.05 -12.59 -1.98
CA THR A 427 23.77 -11.74 -0.80
C THR A 427 22.58 -12.24 0.02
N VAL A 428 21.65 -12.94 -0.63
CA VAL A 428 20.45 -13.48 0.01
C VAL A 428 20.73 -14.79 0.77
N GLY A 429 21.82 -15.47 0.42
CA GLY A 429 22.22 -16.77 0.96
C GLY A 429 22.62 -17.76 -0.13
N GLU A 430 22.28 -19.04 0.07
CA GLU A 430 22.55 -20.08 -0.93
C GLU A 430 21.63 -19.93 -2.15
N ILE A 431 22.23 -19.80 -3.34
CA ILE A 431 21.51 -19.68 -4.61
C ILE A 431 20.70 -20.94 -4.86
N ALA A 432 19.38 -20.78 -4.97
CA ALA A 432 18.44 -21.87 -5.16
C ALA A 432 18.74 -22.68 -6.44
N PRO A 433 18.41 -23.98 -6.49
CA PRO A 433 18.69 -24.81 -7.67
C PRO A 433 18.08 -24.29 -8.98
N ALA A 434 16.86 -23.73 -8.92
CA ALA A 434 16.18 -23.16 -10.09
C ALA A 434 16.92 -21.92 -10.63
N GLU A 435 17.31 -21.01 -9.74
CA GLU A 435 18.10 -19.83 -10.09
C GLU A 435 19.48 -20.21 -10.65
N ARG A 436 20.12 -21.22 -10.06
CA ARG A 436 21.40 -21.74 -10.57
C ARG A 436 21.29 -22.28 -12.00
N ALA A 437 20.23 -23.03 -12.31
CA ALA A 437 19.99 -23.51 -13.67
C ALA A 437 19.85 -22.35 -14.67
N ARG A 438 19.26 -21.22 -14.27
CA ARG A 438 19.19 -20.00 -15.09
C ARG A 438 20.56 -19.39 -15.31
N PHE A 439 21.40 -19.29 -14.27
CA PHE A 439 22.78 -18.84 -14.43
C PHE A 439 23.59 -19.73 -15.38
N ASP A 440 23.40 -21.06 -15.32
CA ASP A 440 24.07 -21.99 -16.22
C ASP A 440 23.63 -21.79 -17.68
N ARG A 441 22.33 -21.55 -17.94
CA ARG A 441 21.82 -21.19 -19.27
C ARG A 441 22.41 -19.88 -19.79
N VAL A 442 22.52 -18.86 -18.93
CA VAL A 442 23.17 -17.59 -19.30
C VAL A 442 24.64 -17.81 -19.63
N ALA A 443 25.36 -18.60 -18.84
CA ALA A 443 26.78 -18.88 -19.09
C ALA A 443 26.97 -19.58 -20.44
N GLU A 444 26.13 -20.55 -20.78
CA GLU A 444 26.13 -21.24 -22.08
C GLU A 444 25.93 -20.26 -23.24
N VAL A 445 24.91 -19.40 -23.17
CA VAL A 445 24.59 -18.43 -24.22
C VAL A 445 25.70 -17.38 -24.38
N LEU A 446 26.36 -17.00 -23.29
CA LEU A 446 27.49 -16.07 -23.32
C LEU A 446 28.81 -16.73 -23.77
N GLY A 447 28.85 -18.07 -23.91
CA GLY A 447 30.05 -18.82 -24.25
C GLY A 447 31.07 -18.91 -23.11
N LEU A 448 30.60 -18.87 -21.86
CA LEU A 448 31.43 -18.91 -20.65
C LEU A 448 31.32 -20.28 -19.97
N ALA A 449 32.41 -20.72 -19.34
CA ALA A 449 32.39 -21.95 -18.54
C ALA A 449 31.51 -21.78 -17.28
N PRO A 450 30.64 -22.74 -16.94
CA PRO A 450 29.85 -22.71 -15.71
C PRO A 450 30.75 -22.64 -14.47
N ARG A 451 30.33 -21.90 -13.44
CA ARG A 451 31.10 -21.77 -12.21
C ARG A 451 31.03 -23.08 -11.42
N ALA A 452 32.17 -23.73 -11.18
CA ALA A 452 32.22 -25.02 -10.49
C ALA A 452 31.57 -24.95 -9.10
N ARG A 453 30.81 -26.00 -8.73
CA ARG A 453 30.25 -26.22 -7.38
C ARG A 453 31.35 -25.99 -6.34
N ARG A 454 31.21 -24.99 -5.46
CA ARG A 454 31.90 -25.04 -4.18
C ARG A 454 31.26 -26.19 -3.42
N ALA A 455 31.95 -27.34 -3.37
CA ALA A 455 31.54 -28.45 -2.55
C ALA A 455 31.40 -27.95 -1.11
N THR A 456 30.18 -28.04 -0.57
CA THR A 456 29.94 -28.00 0.86
C THR A 456 30.89 -29.02 1.48
N LYS A 457 31.87 -28.55 2.26
CA LYS A 457 32.63 -29.44 3.14
C LYS A 457 31.61 -30.05 4.08
N SER A 458 31.24 -31.30 3.82
CA SER A 458 30.67 -32.17 4.83
C SER A 458 31.65 -32.14 6.01
N THR A 459 31.20 -31.59 7.12
CA THR A 459 31.82 -31.80 8.43
C THR A 459 31.63 -33.28 8.79
N GLU A 460 32.44 -34.14 8.18
CA GLU A 460 32.79 -35.45 8.72
C GLU A 460 34.10 -35.28 9.50
N SER A 461 34.00 -35.26 10.82
CA SER A 461 35.00 -35.66 11.81
C SER A 461 34.54 -35.15 13.17
N ALA A 462 34.71 -35.84 14.28
CA ALA A 462 35.08 -37.20 14.62
C ALA A 462 34.76 -37.30 16.12
#